data_AF-A0AAD9D6E7-F1
#
_entry.id   AF-A0AAD9D6E7-F1
#
_cell.length_a   1.000
_cell.length_b   1.000
_cell.length_c   1.000
_cell.angle_alpha   90.00
_cell.angle_beta   90.00
_cell.angle_gamma   90.00
#
_symmetry.space_group_name_H-M   'P 1'
#
loop_
_entity.id
_entity.type
_entity.pdbx_description
1 polymer ?
#
loop_
_entity_poly.entity_id
_entity_poly.type
_entity_poly.pdbx_seq_one_letter_code
_entity_poly.pdbx_strand_id
1 'polypeptide(L)'
;MKLLITFICIISIEIAKQHCVVSAWSQGGSTITSRGATIQHQLPTSSSLFSSTQSNDKDDITINSNNGELERLKKEEQRLSSLLDSIRQQKLAVLRSRPLSIGIVGFGRFGQFIAQSFTKYGNVVGTSRTNYTDVASEMGVKYSLTLDSFVLDEDLDVIVLATSIVSFKDTVFELVPLLEKKMQLKGAGSYPLIVDVASVKEHPRNILLDLLPEECDILCTHPMFGPDSAKNGWRGQTFVYEKTRINKVILDPDFEGQENQLDISEEHVEGMDRMERFLSIWEEEGCNMIPMACSDHDSYSANSQFITHLVGRILGIQGLKATPIDTTGFQSVLRLIETTNADSFDLFYGLYKYNRNSGYTIGRLRGALDDVVGALLQRDGVVGVFDGGNRKSDDDAK
;
A
#
# COMPACT_ATOMS: atom_id res chain seq x y z
N MET A 1 -36.56 25.78 14.07
CA MET A 1 -37.42 24.66 13.59
C MET A 1 -37.77 24.76 12.11
N LYS A 2 -38.37 25.86 11.61
CA LYS A 2 -38.71 25.99 10.17
C LYS A 2 -37.49 25.96 9.22
N LEU A 3 -36.35 26.54 9.62
CA LEU A 3 -35.12 26.52 8.80
C LEU A 3 -34.48 25.11 8.67
N LEU A 4 -34.63 24.25 9.68
CA LEU A 4 -34.07 22.90 9.69
C LEU A 4 -34.87 21.95 8.79
N ILE A 5 -36.20 22.12 8.75
CA ILE A 5 -37.10 21.36 7.89
C ILE A 5 -36.88 21.71 6.41
N THR A 6 -36.67 22.99 6.10
CA THR A 6 -36.34 23.42 4.72
C THR A 6 -34.98 22.88 4.25
N PHE A 7 -33.98 22.79 5.15
CA PHE A 7 -32.67 22.24 4.83
C PHE A 7 -32.71 20.73 4.55
N ILE A 8 -33.53 19.98 5.30
CA ILE A 8 -33.72 18.53 5.12
C ILE A 8 -34.47 18.24 3.80
N CYS A 9 -35.49 19.02 3.43
CA CYS A 9 -36.18 18.84 2.15
C CYS A 9 -35.28 19.08 0.93
N ILE A 10 -34.34 20.03 1.01
CA ILE A 10 -33.41 20.32 -0.10
C ILE A 10 -32.40 19.17 -0.27
N ILE A 11 -31.92 18.57 0.83
CA ILE A 11 -31.00 17.43 0.78
C ILE A 11 -31.70 16.17 0.22
N SER A 12 -32.95 15.91 0.59
CA SER A 12 -33.69 14.75 0.09
C SER A 12 -34.01 14.83 -1.42
N ILE A 13 -34.20 16.03 -1.97
CA ILE A 13 -34.44 16.23 -3.41
C ILE A 13 -33.15 16.03 -4.23
N GLU A 14 -31.99 16.38 -3.67
CA GLU A 14 -30.70 16.21 -4.36
C GLU A 14 -30.21 14.75 -4.34
N ILE A 15 -30.56 13.99 -3.29
CA ILE A 15 -30.29 12.54 -3.19
C ILE A 15 -31.11 11.75 -4.23
N ALA A 16 -32.34 12.16 -4.52
CA ALA A 16 -33.17 11.51 -5.54
C ALA A 16 -32.62 11.66 -6.97
N LYS A 17 -31.87 12.74 -7.25
CA LYS A 17 -31.21 12.94 -8.56
C LYS A 17 -29.95 12.09 -8.74
N GLN A 18 -29.25 11.75 -7.66
CA GLN A 18 -28.02 10.93 -7.72
C GLN A 18 -28.31 9.43 -7.90
N HIS A 19 -29.45 8.94 -7.41
CA HIS A 19 -29.86 7.54 -7.58
C HIS A 19 -30.21 7.15 -9.03
N CYS A 20 -30.52 8.12 -9.90
CA CYS A 20 -30.87 7.84 -11.30
C CYS A 20 -29.64 7.54 -12.19
N VAL A 21 -28.42 7.83 -11.73
CA VAL A 21 -27.18 7.65 -12.51
C VAL A 21 -26.55 6.27 -12.26
N VAL A 22 -26.88 5.60 -11.16
CA VAL A 22 -26.25 4.32 -10.75
C VAL A 22 -26.94 3.10 -11.38
N SER A 23 -28.19 3.22 -11.84
CA SER A 23 -28.97 2.10 -12.37
C SER A 23 -28.64 1.67 -13.80
N ALA A 24 -27.66 2.28 -14.47
CA ALA A 24 -27.33 1.97 -15.87
C ALA A 24 -26.17 0.95 -16.06
N TRP A 25 -25.54 0.47 -14.99
CA TRP A 25 -24.36 -0.40 -15.05
C TRP A 25 -24.57 -1.71 -14.27
N SER A 26 -25.53 -2.53 -14.69
CA SER A 26 -25.67 -3.90 -14.19
C SER A 26 -26.62 -4.71 -15.07
N GLN A 27 -26.20 -5.08 -16.28
CA GLN A 27 -26.71 -6.28 -16.95
C GLN A 27 -25.58 -7.00 -17.68
N GLY A 28 -25.21 -8.18 -17.17
CA GLY A 28 -24.27 -9.09 -17.82
C GLY A 28 -23.48 -9.93 -16.82
N GLY A 29 -24.09 -10.99 -16.27
CA GLY A 29 -23.39 -11.95 -15.39
C GLY A 29 -24.15 -13.26 -15.29
N SER A 30 -23.64 -14.29 -15.96
CA SER A 30 -24.19 -15.65 -16.04
C SER A 30 -23.89 -16.47 -14.79
N THR A 31 -24.81 -17.38 -14.48
CA THR A 31 -24.86 -18.30 -13.35
C THR A 31 -23.85 -19.45 -13.45
N ILE A 32 -23.05 -19.69 -12.41
CA ILE A 32 -22.36 -20.97 -12.15
C ILE A 32 -22.65 -21.37 -10.70
N THR A 33 -23.19 -22.57 -10.53
CA THR A 33 -23.57 -23.19 -9.26
C THR A 33 -22.40 -23.94 -8.64
N SER A 34 -22.09 -23.69 -7.36
CA SER A 34 -21.15 -24.51 -6.58
C SER A 34 -21.89 -25.27 -5.47
N ARG A 35 -21.62 -26.58 -5.40
CA ARG A 35 -22.11 -27.50 -4.37
C ARG A 35 -21.26 -27.35 -3.11
N GLY A 36 -21.92 -27.19 -1.96
CA GLY A 36 -21.27 -27.17 -0.64
C GLY A 36 -20.79 -28.55 -0.20
N ALA A 37 -19.57 -28.60 0.35
CA ALA A 37 -19.06 -29.73 1.11
C ALA A 37 -18.56 -29.21 2.47
N THR A 38 -19.23 -29.66 3.53
CA THR A 38 -18.92 -29.37 4.94
C THR A 38 -17.70 -30.21 5.36
N ILE A 39 -16.63 -29.57 5.80
CA ILE A 39 -15.46 -30.24 6.40
C ILE A 39 -15.45 -29.98 7.91
N GLN A 40 -15.60 -31.05 8.69
CA GLN A 40 -15.42 -31.06 10.15
C GLN A 40 -13.92 -31.12 10.49
N HIS A 41 -13.44 -30.18 11.31
CA HIS A 41 -12.11 -30.24 11.91
C HIS A 41 -12.08 -31.24 13.08
N GLN A 42 -11.33 -32.34 12.93
CA GLN A 42 -10.86 -33.17 14.05
C GLN A 42 -9.37 -32.90 14.27
N LEU A 43 -9.02 -32.56 15.52
CA LEU A 43 -7.64 -32.42 16.02
C LEU A 43 -7.01 -33.82 16.19
N PRO A 44 -5.79 -34.08 15.69
CA PRO A 44 -5.13 -35.37 15.90
C PRO A 44 -4.40 -35.40 17.24
N THR A 45 -4.82 -36.34 18.10
CA THR A 45 -4.07 -36.83 19.26
C THR A 45 -3.03 -37.86 18.79
N SER A 46 -1.74 -37.56 18.89
CA SER A 46 -0.67 -38.53 18.61
C SER A 46 -0.39 -39.36 19.87
N SER A 47 -0.64 -40.68 19.78
CA SER A 47 -0.19 -41.66 20.76
C SER A 47 0.61 -42.76 20.08
N SER A 48 1.80 -42.98 20.63
CA SER A 48 2.59 -44.22 20.72
C SER A 48 2.79 -45.09 19.47
N LEU A 49 4.03 -45.11 18.98
CA LEU A 49 4.65 -46.28 18.36
C LEU A 49 6.13 -46.33 18.75
N PHE A 50 6.49 -47.14 19.74
CA PHE A 50 7.83 -47.71 19.88
C PHE A 50 7.72 -49.10 20.50
N SER A 51 8.08 -50.12 19.71
CA SER A 51 8.13 -51.51 20.16
C SER A 51 9.44 -51.78 20.89
N SER A 52 9.33 -52.32 22.08
CA SER A 52 10.41 -52.80 22.94
C SER A 52 11.11 -54.04 22.38
N THR A 53 12.43 -54.02 22.30
CA THR A 53 13.27 -55.22 22.44
C THR A 53 14.15 -55.04 23.66
N GLN A 54 14.08 -56.02 24.57
CA GLN A 54 14.74 -56.03 25.87
C GLN A 54 16.23 -56.38 25.75
N SER A 55 17.08 -55.65 26.49
CA SER A 55 18.30 -56.19 27.09
C SER A 55 18.57 -55.42 28.39
N ASN A 56 18.48 -56.12 29.51
CA ASN A 56 18.86 -55.62 30.84
C ASN A 56 20.38 -55.53 30.94
N ASP A 57 20.92 -54.38 31.36
CA ASP A 57 21.80 -54.32 32.53
C ASP A 57 22.15 -52.86 32.91
N LYS A 58 21.89 -52.57 34.19
CA LYS A 58 22.53 -51.63 35.13
C LYS A 58 22.57 -50.12 34.86
N ASP A 59 22.19 -49.43 35.94
CA ASP A 59 22.53 -48.07 36.36
C ASP A 59 22.16 -46.94 35.39
N ASP A 60 21.12 -46.16 35.71
CA ASP A 60 21.33 -44.79 36.18
C ASP A 60 20.01 -44.12 36.61
N ILE A 61 20.11 -43.28 37.63
CA ILE A 61 19.03 -42.42 38.11
C ILE A 61 18.78 -41.36 37.05
N THR A 62 17.71 -41.50 36.26
CA THR A 62 17.34 -40.47 35.27
C THR A 62 16.70 -39.27 35.99
N ILE A 63 17.55 -38.38 36.51
CA ILE A 63 17.17 -37.00 36.79
C ILE A 63 16.85 -36.37 35.45
N ASN A 64 15.57 -36.08 35.23
CA ASN A 64 15.08 -35.29 34.10
C ASN A 64 15.67 -33.87 34.23
N SER A 65 16.85 -33.65 33.66
CA SER A 65 17.58 -32.40 33.80
C SER A 65 17.54 -31.63 32.49
N ASN A 66 16.51 -30.78 32.33
CA ASN A 66 16.53 -29.66 31.38
C ASN A 66 17.59 -28.60 31.74
N ASN A 67 18.48 -28.88 32.71
CA ASN A 67 19.56 -27.99 33.10
C ASN A 67 20.61 -27.95 31.99
N GLY A 68 20.72 -26.78 31.35
CA GLY A 68 21.72 -26.51 30.30
C GLY A 68 21.14 -26.42 28.89
N GLU A 69 19.88 -26.78 28.67
CA GLU A 69 19.22 -26.60 27.37
C GLU A 69 19.08 -25.11 27.02
N LEU A 70 18.67 -24.27 27.99
CA LEU A 70 18.61 -22.82 27.82
C LEU A 70 19.98 -22.21 27.45
N GLU A 71 21.06 -22.70 28.05
CA GLU A 71 22.41 -22.21 27.77
C GLU A 71 22.90 -22.64 26.38
N ARG A 72 22.51 -23.84 25.92
CA ARG A 72 22.76 -24.28 24.54
C ARG A 72 21.98 -23.42 23.54
N LEU A 73 20.71 -23.15 23.81
CA LEU A 73 19.87 -22.30 22.95
C LEU A 73 20.42 -20.88 22.83
N LYS A 74 20.88 -20.27 23.94
CA LYS A 74 21.54 -18.94 23.92
C LYS A 74 22.80 -18.92 23.06
N LYS A 75 23.62 -19.98 23.11
CA LYS A 75 24.84 -20.09 22.29
C LYS A 75 24.51 -20.25 20.81
N GLU A 76 23.49 -21.04 20.47
CA GLU A 76 23.06 -21.18 19.08
C GLU A 76 22.43 -19.89 18.56
N GLU A 77 21.62 -19.20 19.37
CA GLU A 77 21.08 -17.87 19.05
C GLU A 77 22.20 -16.87 18.73
N GLN A 78 23.25 -16.81 19.56
CA GLN A 78 24.40 -15.94 19.32
C GLN A 78 25.16 -16.32 18.04
N ARG A 79 25.31 -17.63 17.76
CA ARG A 79 25.94 -18.14 16.53
C ARG A 79 25.15 -17.73 15.29
N LEU A 80 23.83 -17.94 15.31
CA LEU A 80 22.93 -17.57 14.23
C LEU A 80 22.89 -16.05 14.03
N SER A 81 22.87 -15.26 15.10
CA SER A 81 22.95 -13.80 15.01
C SER A 81 24.25 -13.35 14.34
N SER A 82 25.38 -13.94 14.72
CA SER A 82 26.68 -13.60 14.12
C SER A 82 26.75 -13.97 12.63
N LEU A 83 26.18 -15.12 12.26
CA LEU A 83 26.09 -15.54 10.86
C LEU A 83 25.17 -14.62 10.05
N LEU A 84 24.02 -14.25 10.62
CA LEU A 84 23.08 -13.31 10.01
C LEU A 84 23.75 -11.94 9.78
N ASP A 85 24.51 -11.44 10.75
CA ASP A 85 25.25 -10.17 10.61
C ASP A 85 26.33 -10.25 9.52
N SER A 86 27.02 -11.39 9.39
CA SER A 86 27.97 -11.61 8.30
C SER A 86 27.29 -11.59 6.92
N ILE A 87 26.15 -12.27 6.78
CA ILE A 87 25.36 -12.28 5.54
C ILE A 87 24.86 -10.86 5.22
N ARG A 88 24.38 -10.11 6.21
CA ARG A 88 23.96 -8.71 6.04
C ARG A 88 25.10 -7.84 5.52
N GLN A 89 26.31 -7.98 6.07
CA GLN A 89 27.47 -7.24 5.58
C GLN A 89 27.80 -7.58 4.13
N GLN A 90 27.71 -8.85 3.73
CA GLN A 90 27.89 -9.27 2.35
C GLN A 90 26.83 -8.68 1.42
N LYS A 91 25.55 -8.73 1.83
CA LYS A 91 24.43 -8.09 1.10
C LYS A 91 24.72 -6.61 0.90
N LEU A 92 25.07 -5.87 1.95
CA LEU A 92 25.43 -4.45 1.86
C LEU A 92 26.60 -4.17 0.92
N ALA A 93 27.63 -5.02 0.94
CA ALA A 93 28.78 -4.89 0.03
C ALA A 93 28.36 -5.05 -1.43
N VAL A 94 27.48 -6.02 -1.73
CA VAL A 94 26.93 -6.21 -3.08
C VAL A 94 26.09 -5.00 -3.49
N LEU A 95 25.17 -4.54 -2.63
CA LEU A 95 24.30 -3.38 -2.90
C LEU A 95 25.11 -2.11 -3.22
N ARG A 96 26.16 -1.84 -2.44
CA ARG A 96 27.04 -0.67 -2.59
C ARG A 96 28.00 -0.77 -3.77
N SER A 97 28.27 -1.97 -4.29
CA SER A 97 29.20 -2.15 -5.41
C SER A 97 28.64 -1.67 -6.76
N ARG A 98 27.32 -1.53 -6.89
CA ARG A 98 26.65 -1.19 -8.17
C ARG A 98 25.62 -0.04 -8.04
N PRO A 99 25.85 1.04 -7.27
CA PRO A 99 24.82 1.97 -6.78
C PRO A 99 23.77 2.39 -7.84
N LEU A 100 22.50 2.45 -7.44
CA LEU A 100 21.40 2.77 -8.37
C LEU A 100 21.43 4.25 -8.78
N SER A 101 21.02 4.51 -10.02
CA SER A 101 20.64 5.83 -10.53
C SER A 101 19.11 5.94 -10.51
N ILE A 102 18.57 6.79 -9.64
CA ILE A 102 17.14 6.88 -9.35
C ILE A 102 16.60 8.23 -9.82
N GLY A 103 15.65 8.18 -10.74
CA GLY A 103 14.88 9.31 -11.20
C GLY A 103 13.58 9.48 -10.40
N ILE A 104 13.19 10.72 -10.11
CA ILE A 104 11.93 11.05 -9.44
C ILE A 104 11.12 12.01 -10.32
N VAL A 105 9.97 11.54 -10.81
CA VAL A 105 9.00 12.34 -11.55
C VAL A 105 7.92 12.78 -10.59
N GLY A 106 7.81 14.09 -10.36
CA GLY A 106 6.94 14.65 -9.33
C GLY A 106 7.71 15.08 -8.08
N PHE A 107 8.57 16.08 -8.22
CA PHE A 107 9.42 16.61 -7.14
C PHE A 107 8.69 17.52 -6.12
N GLY A 108 7.47 17.15 -5.73
CA GLY A 108 6.69 17.84 -4.69
C GLY A 108 7.08 17.39 -3.28
N ARG A 109 6.20 17.62 -2.28
CA ARG A 109 6.45 17.26 -0.86
C ARG A 109 6.94 15.82 -0.68
N PHE A 110 6.23 14.86 -1.28
CA PHE A 110 6.55 13.44 -1.14
C PHE A 110 7.79 13.04 -1.94
N GLY A 111 7.90 13.50 -3.19
CA GLY A 111 9.07 13.27 -4.04
C GLY A 111 10.37 13.78 -3.39
N GLN A 112 10.35 14.98 -2.81
CA GLN A 112 11.48 15.53 -2.05
C GLN A 112 11.80 14.67 -0.82
N PHE A 113 10.78 14.25 -0.08
CA PHE A 113 10.95 13.43 1.12
C PHE A 113 11.67 12.10 0.84
N ILE A 114 11.32 11.40 -0.25
CA ILE A 114 12.01 10.15 -0.62
C ILE A 114 13.37 10.43 -1.26
N ALA A 115 13.50 11.50 -2.06
CA ALA A 115 14.76 11.88 -2.70
C ALA A 115 15.88 12.07 -1.68
N GLN A 116 15.58 12.75 -0.57
CA GLN A 116 16.55 13.02 0.49
C GLN A 116 17.17 11.75 1.09
N SER A 117 16.39 10.68 1.20
CA SER A 117 16.88 9.40 1.70
C SER A 117 17.64 8.64 0.61
N PHE A 118 17.17 8.70 -0.64
CA PHE A 118 17.79 7.99 -1.76
C PHE A 118 19.21 8.46 -2.09
N THR A 119 19.55 9.72 -1.81
CA THR A 119 20.93 10.24 -2.00
C THR A 119 21.98 9.53 -1.15
N LYS A 120 21.58 8.80 -0.10
CA LYS A 120 22.49 7.95 0.70
C LYS A 120 22.92 6.67 -0.03
N TYR A 121 22.14 6.23 -1.03
CA TYR A 121 22.27 4.91 -1.67
C TYR A 121 22.70 4.98 -3.14
N GLY A 122 22.59 6.16 -3.77
CA GLY A 122 22.93 6.30 -5.18
C GLY A 122 22.73 7.71 -5.72
N ASN A 123 22.81 7.83 -7.04
CA ASN A 123 22.59 9.09 -7.73
C ASN A 123 21.09 9.35 -7.84
N VAL A 124 20.67 10.58 -7.54
CA VAL A 124 19.25 10.95 -7.62
C VAL A 124 19.08 12.10 -8.61
N VAL A 125 18.13 11.94 -9.53
CA VAL A 125 17.70 13.00 -10.44
C VAL A 125 16.22 13.30 -10.20
N GLY A 126 15.86 14.56 -10.06
CA GLY A 126 14.48 15.01 -9.92
C GLY A 126 13.98 15.74 -11.17
N THR A 127 12.70 15.58 -11.47
CA THR A 127 11.96 16.44 -12.41
C THR A 127 10.53 16.65 -11.94
N SER A 128 9.94 17.78 -12.32
CA SER A 128 8.56 18.13 -11.98
C SER A 128 8.08 19.27 -12.88
N ARG A 129 6.76 19.42 -12.96
CA ARG A 129 6.13 20.56 -13.64
C ARG A 129 6.56 21.91 -13.05
N THR A 130 6.72 21.97 -11.73
CA THR A 130 7.22 23.17 -11.04
C THR A 130 8.74 23.11 -10.97
N ASN A 131 9.41 24.25 -11.14
CA ASN A 131 10.86 24.31 -11.00
C ASN A 131 11.26 24.22 -9.51
N TYR A 132 12.02 23.18 -9.17
CA TYR A 132 12.57 22.94 -7.83
C TYR A 132 14.11 22.86 -7.82
N THR A 133 14.79 23.49 -8.80
CA THR A 133 16.26 23.42 -8.93
C THR A 133 16.98 23.77 -7.63
N ASP A 134 16.58 24.86 -6.96
CA ASP A 134 17.25 25.31 -5.73
C ASP A 134 17.09 24.28 -4.60
N VAL A 135 15.86 23.78 -4.40
CA VAL A 135 15.55 22.76 -3.38
C VAL A 135 16.30 21.46 -3.67
N ALA A 136 16.34 21.02 -4.93
CA ALA A 136 17.07 19.82 -5.32
C ALA A 136 18.58 19.96 -5.06
N SER A 137 19.15 21.13 -5.39
CA SER A 137 20.56 21.43 -5.16
C SER A 137 20.93 21.37 -3.67
N GLU A 138 20.11 21.93 -2.78
CA GLU A 138 20.30 21.87 -1.32
C GLU A 138 20.32 20.43 -0.78
N MET A 139 19.59 19.52 -1.44
CA MET A 139 19.49 18.11 -1.06
C MET A 139 20.58 17.22 -1.68
N GLY A 140 21.43 17.77 -2.55
CA GLY A 140 22.40 17.00 -3.33
C GLY A 140 21.77 16.20 -4.48
N VAL A 141 20.61 16.62 -4.97
CA VAL A 141 19.86 15.98 -6.06
C VAL A 141 20.08 16.76 -7.35
N LYS A 142 20.40 16.06 -8.46
CA LYS A 142 20.45 16.68 -9.78
C LYS A 142 19.03 17.00 -10.24
N TYR A 143 18.80 18.15 -10.87
CA TYR A 143 17.46 18.53 -11.33
C TYR A 143 17.39 18.75 -12.83
N SER A 144 16.43 18.10 -13.48
CA SER A 144 16.14 18.25 -14.90
C SER A 144 14.87 19.07 -15.09
N LEU A 145 15.00 20.19 -15.83
CA LEU A 145 13.90 21.15 -16.06
C LEU A 145 12.78 20.61 -16.94
N THR A 146 13.05 19.58 -17.74
CA THR A 146 12.06 18.96 -18.64
C THR A 146 12.08 17.45 -18.49
N LEU A 147 10.94 16.82 -18.79
CA LEU A 147 10.83 15.36 -18.78
C LEU A 147 11.70 14.74 -19.89
N ASP A 148 11.83 15.40 -21.05
CA ASP A 148 12.71 14.96 -22.14
C ASP A 148 14.17 14.80 -21.70
N SER A 149 14.78 15.84 -21.10
CA SER A 149 16.19 15.75 -20.67
C SER A 149 16.35 14.76 -19.52
N PHE A 150 15.38 14.72 -18.60
CA PHE A 150 15.34 13.74 -17.53
C PHE A 150 15.38 12.29 -18.04
N VAL A 151 14.62 11.96 -19.09
CA VAL A 151 14.56 10.59 -19.62
C VAL A 151 15.73 10.30 -20.56
N LEU A 152 16.06 11.22 -21.47
CA LEU A 152 16.97 10.97 -22.58
C LEU A 152 18.45 11.17 -22.21
N ASP A 153 18.76 12.15 -21.37
CA ASP A 153 20.15 12.51 -21.06
C ASP A 153 20.70 11.69 -19.88
N GLU A 154 19.84 11.23 -18.98
CA GLU A 154 20.23 10.49 -17.78
C GLU A 154 20.16 8.97 -18.00
N ASP A 155 21.14 8.23 -17.48
CA ASP A 155 21.08 6.77 -17.37
C ASP A 155 20.48 6.38 -16.02
N LEU A 156 19.15 6.27 -16.00
CA LEU A 156 18.35 5.94 -14.83
C LEU A 156 18.06 4.44 -14.81
N ASP A 157 18.40 3.78 -13.70
CA ASP A 157 18.03 2.39 -13.43
C ASP A 157 16.56 2.30 -13.01
N VAL A 158 16.10 3.29 -12.22
CA VAL A 158 14.76 3.33 -11.62
C VAL A 158 14.14 4.69 -11.87
N ILE A 159 12.85 4.74 -12.24
CA ILE A 159 12.05 5.96 -12.29
C ILE A 159 10.87 5.81 -11.34
N VAL A 160 10.84 6.67 -10.31
CA VAL A 160 9.77 6.73 -9.31
C VAL A 160 8.77 7.82 -9.67
N LEU A 161 7.51 7.43 -9.83
CA LEU A 161 6.38 8.30 -10.15
C LEU A 161 5.74 8.79 -8.84
N ALA A 162 6.17 9.97 -8.40
CA ALA A 162 5.72 10.66 -7.19
C ALA A 162 4.78 11.84 -7.49
N THR A 163 3.91 11.70 -8.49
CA THR A 163 2.88 12.69 -8.84
C THR A 163 1.56 12.42 -8.10
N SER A 164 0.57 13.32 -8.22
CA SER A 164 -0.73 13.09 -7.60
C SER A 164 -1.49 11.98 -8.32
N ILE A 165 -2.33 11.24 -7.58
CA ILE A 165 -3.16 10.15 -8.11
C ILE A 165 -3.97 10.63 -9.33
N VAL A 166 -4.52 11.84 -9.26
CA VAL A 166 -5.34 12.44 -10.32
C VAL A 166 -4.53 12.71 -11.59
N SER A 167 -3.27 13.15 -11.45
CA SER A 167 -2.37 13.44 -12.57
C SER A 167 -1.58 12.24 -13.08
N PHE A 168 -1.72 11.07 -12.44
CA PHE A 168 -0.85 9.93 -12.67
C PHE A 168 -0.92 9.45 -14.11
N LYS A 169 -2.14 9.30 -14.65
CA LYS A 169 -2.35 8.85 -16.03
C LYS A 169 -1.69 9.77 -17.06
N ASP A 170 -1.89 11.07 -16.92
CA ASP A 170 -1.34 12.06 -17.85
C ASP A 170 0.19 12.08 -17.77
N THR A 171 0.76 11.93 -16.57
CA THR A 171 2.21 11.81 -16.36
C THR A 171 2.78 10.59 -17.09
N VAL A 172 2.13 9.42 -16.96
CA VAL A 172 2.57 8.20 -17.65
C VAL A 172 2.42 8.35 -19.16
N PHE A 173 1.33 8.96 -19.63
CA PHE A 173 1.10 9.20 -21.05
C PHE A 173 2.19 10.07 -21.70
N GLU A 174 2.68 11.09 -20.99
CA GLU A 174 3.82 11.92 -21.44
C GLU A 174 5.16 11.18 -21.37
N LEU A 175 5.31 10.26 -20.41
CA LEU A 175 6.55 9.51 -20.19
C LEU A 175 6.80 8.43 -21.25
N VAL A 176 5.75 7.70 -21.67
CA VAL A 176 5.83 6.58 -22.62
C VAL A 176 6.62 6.90 -23.91
N PRO A 177 6.31 7.95 -24.70
CA PRO A 177 7.03 8.21 -25.94
C PRO A 177 8.51 8.53 -25.72
N LEU A 178 8.88 9.07 -24.54
CA LEU A 178 10.26 9.35 -24.18
C LEU A 178 11.03 8.07 -23.85
N LEU A 179 10.39 7.13 -23.15
CA LEU A 179 10.95 5.81 -22.88
C LEU A 179 11.17 5.02 -24.18
N GLU A 180 10.19 5.01 -25.09
CA GLU A 180 10.31 4.37 -26.40
C GLU A 180 11.46 4.98 -27.22
N LYS A 181 11.57 6.31 -27.24
CA LYS A 181 12.67 7.00 -27.91
C LYS A 181 14.02 6.65 -27.28
N LYS A 182 14.11 6.57 -25.96
CA LYS A 182 15.33 6.14 -25.26
C LYS A 182 15.73 4.73 -25.66
N MET A 183 14.77 3.80 -25.71
CA MET A 183 14.99 2.41 -26.12
C MET A 183 15.53 2.32 -27.55
N GLN A 184 14.98 3.11 -28.48
CA GLN A 184 15.47 3.18 -29.85
C GLN A 184 16.92 3.69 -29.94
N LEU A 185 17.32 4.59 -29.05
CA LEU A 185 18.66 5.19 -29.03
C LEU A 185 19.72 4.33 -28.32
N LYS A 186 19.37 3.69 -27.19
CA LYS A 186 20.32 2.96 -26.32
C LYS A 186 20.24 1.44 -26.45
N GLY A 187 19.22 0.90 -27.13
CA GLY A 187 19.03 -0.53 -27.36
C GLY A 187 18.12 -1.22 -26.33
N ALA A 188 17.82 -2.49 -26.60
CA ALA A 188 16.79 -3.25 -25.90
C ALA A 188 17.04 -3.46 -24.40
N GLY A 189 18.28 -3.39 -23.90
CA GLY A 189 18.60 -3.58 -22.48
C GLY A 189 18.53 -2.33 -21.60
N SER A 190 18.07 -1.19 -22.13
CA SER A 190 18.09 0.12 -21.44
C SER A 190 16.73 0.52 -20.83
N TYR A 191 15.83 -0.42 -20.54
CA TYR A 191 14.56 -0.11 -19.89
C TYR A 191 14.78 0.15 -18.40
N PRO A 192 14.28 1.25 -17.82
CA PRO A 192 14.29 1.46 -16.38
C PRO A 192 13.20 0.63 -15.69
N LEU A 193 13.38 0.37 -14.40
CA LEU A 193 12.30 -0.07 -13.52
C LEU A 193 11.38 1.13 -13.23
N ILE A 194 10.09 1.00 -13.54
CA ILE A 194 9.10 2.03 -13.20
C ILE A 194 8.43 1.68 -11.88
N VAL A 195 8.43 2.65 -10.95
CA VAL A 195 7.90 2.49 -9.60
C VAL A 195 6.82 3.52 -9.34
N ASP A 196 5.62 3.11 -8.90
CA ASP A 196 4.64 4.05 -8.36
C ASP A 196 4.71 4.12 -6.83
N VAL A 197 4.40 5.29 -6.28
CA VAL A 197 4.27 5.53 -4.82
C VAL A 197 2.91 6.14 -4.46
N ALA A 198 1.89 5.95 -5.29
CA ALA A 198 0.56 6.51 -5.06
C ALA A 198 -0.10 5.88 -3.82
N SER A 199 -1.10 6.53 -3.23
CA SER A 199 -1.79 6.00 -2.04
C SER A 199 -2.92 5.00 -2.34
N VAL A 200 -3.24 4.80 -3.62
CA VAL A 200 -4.09 3.71 -4.14
C VAL A 200 -3.26 2.87 -5.10
N LYS A 201 -3.62 1.62 -5.36
CA LYS A 201 -2.75 0.67 -6.06
C LYS A 201 -3.34 0.06 -7.33
N GLU A 202 -4.62 -0.30 -7.37
CA GLU A 202 -5.21 -0.85 -8.60
C GLU A 202 -5.16 0.16 -9.75
N HIS A 203 -5.39 1.44 -9.44
CA HIS A 203 -5.37 2.51 -10.44
C HIS A 203 -4.01 2.72 -11.13
N PRO A 204 -2.90 3.02 -10.41
CA PRO A 204 -1.60 3.16 -11.05
C PRO A 204 -1.15 1.86 -11.71
N ARG A 205 -1.36 0.70 -11.06
CA ARG A 205 -1.00 -0.62 -11.63
C ARG A 205 -1.58 -0.82 -13.02
N ASN A 206 -2.89 -0.64 -13.17
CA ASN A 206 -3.56 -0.84 -14.45
C ASN A 206 -3.08 0.16 -15.50
N ILE A 207 -2.87 1.43 -15.13
CA ILE A 207 -2.30 2.43 -16.05
C ILE A 207 -0.93 2.02 -16.55
N LEU A 208 -0.06 1.55 -15.65
CA LEU A 208 1.30 1.16 -16.01
C LEU A 208 1.31 -0.08 -16.91
N LEU A 209 0.49 -1.09 -16.59
CA LEU A 209 0.34 -2.29 -17.43
C LEU A 209 -0.23 -1.97 -18.81
N ASP A 210 -1.21 -1.06 -18.89
CA ASP A 210 -1.89 -0.70 -20.14
C ASP A 210 -1.04 0.19 -21.06
N LEU A 211 -0.22 1.09 -20.50
CA LEU A 211 0.45 2.14 -21.26
C LEU A 211 1.96 1.94 -21.44
N LEU A 212 2.66 1.33 -20.48
CA LEU A 212 4.12 1.20 -20.58
C LEU A 212 4.51 0.13 -21.60
N PRO A 213 5.62 0.33 -22.35
CA PRO A 213 6.23 -0.73 -23.15
C PRO A 213 6.43 -2.01 -22.32
N GLU A 214 6.20 -3.18 -22.91
CA GLU A 214 6.28 -4.47 -22.21
C GLU A 214 7.67 -4.76 -21.64
N GLU A 215 8.70 -4.15 -22.22
CA GLU A 215 10.09 -4.19 -21.77
C GLU A 215 10.31 -3.49 -20.42
N CYS A 216 9.46 -2.52 -20.04
CA CYS A 216 9.63 -1.84 -18.76
C CYS A 216 9.15 -2.72 -17.61
N ASP A 217 10.02 -2.94 -16.63
CA ASP A 217 9.67 -3.56 -15.36
C ASP A 217 8.79 -2.62 -14.52
N ILE A 218 7.89 -3.20 -13.72
CA ILE A 218 6.92 -2.47 -12.91
C ILE A 218 6.96 -2.97 -11.47
N LEU A 219 7.12 -2.04 -10.53
CA LEU A 219 6.96 -2.26 -9.11
C LEU A 219 5.91 -1.28 -8.56
N CYS A 220 4.78 -1.80 -8.08
CA CYS A 220 3.78 -0.98 -7.43
C CYS A 220 4.07 -0.86 -5.94
N THR A 221 4.13 0.36 -5.39
CA THR A 221 4.49 0.55 -3.97
C THR A 221 3.61 1.57 -3.27
N HIS A 222 3.55 1.48 -1.95
CA HIS A 222 2.97 2.51 -1.10
C HIS A 222 3.71 2.55 0.23
N PRO A 223 4.60 3.55 0.44
CA PRO A 223 5.05 3.92 1.76
C PRO A 223 3.85 4.42 2.56
N MET A 224 3.44 3.70 3.62
CA MET A 224 2.26 4.02 4.43
C MET A 224 2.51 5.19 5.39
N PHE A 225 3.37 6.11 4.97
CA PHE A 225 3.89 7.23 5.74
C PHE A 225 4.34 8.33 4.79
N GLY A 226 4.42 9.56 5.29
CA GLY A 226 4.91 10.70 4.54
C GLY A 226 5.75 11.65 5.39
N PRO A 227 6.03 12.85 4.86
CA PRO A 227 6.86 13.85 5.52
C PRO A 227 6.37 14.20 6.93
N ASP A 228 5.06 14.17 7.16
CA ASP A 228 4.48 14.56 8.44
C ASP A 228 4.51 13.45 9.49
N SER A 229 4.40 12.19 9.07
CA SER A 229 4.35 11.03 9.97
C SER A 229 5.71 10.40 10.25
N ALA A 230 6.71 10.61 9.37
CA ALA A 230 8.03 9.96 9.44
C ALA A 230 9.20 10.95 9.46
N LYS A 231 9.04 12.05 10.21
CA LYS A 231 10.06 13.12 10.37
C LYS A 231 11.39 12.60 10.94
N ASN A 232 11.34 11.55 11.75
CA ASN A 232 12.48 11.01 12.49
C ASN A 232 13.09 9.75 11.84
N GLY A 233 12.77 9.49 10.56
CA GLY A 233 13.21 8.30 9.83
C GLY A 233 12.09 7.29 9.59
N TRP A 234 12.41 6.22 8.86
CA TRP A 234 11.43 5.25 8.35
C TRP A 234 11.40 3.94 9.14
N ARG A 235 12.22 3.83 10.19
CA ARG A 235 12.32 2.62 11.00
C ARG A 235 10.97 2.26 11.64
N GLY A 236 10.53 1.03 11.39
CA GLY A 236 9.25 0.50 11.87
C GLY A 236 8.03 1.02 11.10
N GLN A 237 8.22 1.85 10.07
CA GLN A 237 7.13 2.31 9.22
C GLN A 237 6.80 1.23 8.18
N THR A 238 5.53 1.09 7.85
CA THR A 238 5.08 0.08 6.88
C THR A 238 5.34 0.53 5.45
N PHE A 239 5.94 -0.35 4.66
CA PHE A 239 6.13 -0.17 3.22
C PHE A 239 5.47 -1.34 2.50
N VAL A 240 4.42 -1.07 1.73
CA VAL A 240 3.68 -2.08 0.97
C VAL A 240 4.17 -2.10 -0.46
N TYR A 241 4.31 -3.29 -1.05
CA TYR A 241 4.71 -3.43 -2.44
C TYR A 241 4.11 -4.66 -3.13
N GLU A 242 3.96 -4.56 -4.44
CA GLU A 242 3.67 -5.65 -5.36
C GLU A 242 4.73 -5.65 -6.47
N LYS A 243 5.38 -6.79 -6.68
CA LYS A 243 6.20 -7.01 -7.87
C LYS A 243 5.24 -7.28 -9.02
N THR A 244 5.00 -6.31 -9.90
CA THR A 244 3.90 -6.37 -10.87
C THR A 244 4.34 -6.98 -12.19
N ARG A 245 5.46 -6.53 -12.76
CA ARG A 245 5.97 -7.05 -14.04
C ARG A 245 7.49 -7.04 -14.07
N ILE A 246 8.09 -8.16 -14.47
CA ILE A 246 9.53 -8.29 -14.66
C ILE A 246 9.82 -9.05 -15.94
N ASN A 247 10.62 -8.47 -16.82
CA ASN A 247 10.99 -9.03 -18.12
C ASN A 247 9.77 -9.57 -18.86
N LYS A 248 8.79 -8.70 -19.14
CA LYS A 248 7.52 -9.01 -19.86
C LYS A 248 6.57 -9.98 -19.14
N VAL A 249 6.97 -10.54 -18.00
CA VAL A 249 6.15 -11.48 -17.22
C VAL A 249 5.42 -10.73 -16.12
N ILE A 250 4.10 -10.85 -16.09
CA ILE A 250 3.26 -10.29 -15.02
C ILE A 250 3.31 -11.27 -13.84
N LEU A 251 3.73 -10.79 -12.67
CA LEU A 251 3.90 -11.59 -11.45
C LEU A 251 2.70 -11.42 -10.50
N ASP A 252 1.50 -11.32 -11.07
CA ASP A 252 0.29 -11.04 -10.32
C ASP A 252 0.03 -12.16 -9.28
N PRO A 253 0.03 -11.84 -7.97
CA PRO A 253 -0.21 -12.83 -6.93
C PRO A 253 -1.61 -13.46 -7.02
N ASP A 254 -2.58 -12.79 -7.68
CA ASP A 254 -3.92 -13.32 -7.90
C ASP A 254 -3.98 -14.33 -9.08
N PHE A 255 -2.92 -14.43 -9.89
CA PHE A 255 -2.79 -15.39 -11.00
C PHE A 255 -1.76 -16.48 -10.69
N GLU A 256 -2.16 -17.47 -9.89
CA GLU A 256 -1.38 -18.70 -9.72
C GLU A 256 -1.24 -19.46 -11.06
N GLY A 257 0.00 -19.64 -11.55
CA GLY A 257 0.25 -20.61 -12.63
C GLY A 257 1.36 -20.31 -13.65
N GLN A 258 2.03 -19.15 -13.63
CA GLN A 258 3.07 -18.82 -14.62
C GLN A 258 4.52 -18.93 -14.11
N GLU A 259 4.76 -19.21 -12.82
CA GLU A 259 6.13 -19.32 -12.31
C GLU A 259 6.85 -20.62 -12.75
N ASN A 260 6.10 -21.68 -13.04
CA ASN A 260 6.68 -23.04 -13.16
C ASN A 260 7.29 -23.38 -14.54
N GLN A 261 7.51 -22.41 -15.41
CA GLN A 261 8.15 -22.66 -16.72
C GLN A 261 8.87 -21.46 -17.32
N LEU A 262 9.39 -20.56 -16.47
CA LEU A 262 10.21 -19.45 -16.95
C LEU A 262 11.63 -19.95 -17.22
N ASP A 263 12.03 -19.96 -18.50
CA ASP A 263 13.45 -19.92 -18.84
C ASP A 263 14.01 -18.62 -18.23
N ILE A 264 14.79 -18.76 -17.16
CA ILE A 264 15.41 -17.64 -16.45
C ILE A 264 16.46 -17.03 -17.38
N SER A 265 16.06 -16.03 -18.16
CA SER A 265 16.97 -15.26 -19.01
C SER A 265 17.87 -14.35 -18.17
N GLU A 266 19.02 -13.97 -18.71
CA GLU A 266 19.91 -12.98 -18.06
C GLU A 266 19.20 -11.65 -17.81
N GLU A 267 18.29 -11.25 -18.72
CA GLU A 267 17.44 -10.06 -18.58
C GLU A 267 16.50 -10.14 -17.38
N HIS A 268 15.88 -11.31 -17.15
CA HIS A 268 15.03 -11.53 -15.98
C HIS A 268 15.85 -11.42 -14.67
N VAL A 269 17.06 -11.99 -14.65
CA VAL A 269 17.95 -11.93 -13.46
C VAL A 269 18.35 -10.49 -13.15
N GLU A 270 18.71 -9.71 -14.17
CA GLU A 270 19.11 -8.31 -13.98
C GLU A 270 17.92 -7.41 -13.57
N GLY A 271 16.73 -7.62 -14.13
CA GLY A 271 15.50 -6.91 -13.71
C GLY A 271 15.12 -7.22 -12.26
N MET A 272 15.19 -8.49 -11.87
CA MET A 272 15.01 -8.94 -10.49
C MET A 272 16.04 -8.31 -9.55
N ASP A 273 17.33 -8.34 -9.91
CA ASP A 273 18.40 -7.73 -9.11
C ASP A 273 18.12 -6.24 -8.89
N ARG A 274 17.81 -5.50 -9.96
CA ARG A 274 17.51 -4.07 -9.86
C ARG A 274 16.33 -3.77 -8.94
N MET A 275 15.26 -4.56 -9.03
CA MET A 275 14.08 -4.41 -8.18
C MET A 275 14.39 -4.70 -6.71
N GLU A 276 15.10 -5.80 -6.43
CA GLU A 276 15.54 -6.14 -5.07
C GLU A 276 16.44 -5.07 -4.48
N ARG A 277 17.34 -4.51 -5.30
CA ARG A 277 18.21 -3.41 -4.90
C ARG A 277 17.41 -2.15 -4.57
N PHE A 278 16.38 -1.83 -5.33
CA PHE A 278 15.49 -0.71 -4.98
C PHE A 278 14.70 -0.99 -3.69
N LEU A 279 14.15 -2.18 -3.52
CA LEU A 279 13.43 -2.58 -2.29
C LEU A 279 14.34 -2.56 -1.06
N SER A 280 15.61 -2.91 -1.23
CA SER A 280 16.59 -2.93 -0.13
C SER A 280 16.83 -1.55 0.49
N ILE A 281 16.62 -0.45 -0.25
CA ILE A 281 16.71 0.91 0.28
C ILE A 281 15.71 1.11 1.43
N TRP A 282 14.48 0.64 1.25
CA TRP A 282 13.42 0.74 2.25
C TRP A 282 13.69 -0.19 3.44
N GLU A 283 14.21 -1.40 3.17
CA GLU A 283 14.61 -2.36 4.20
C GLU A 283 15.77 -1.81 5.06
N GLU A 284 16.78 -1.18 4.44
CA GLU A 284 17.93 -0.57 5.12
C GLU A 284 17.54 0.65 5.97
N GLU A 285 16.56 1.44 5.54
CA GLU A 285 15.95 2.50 6.36
C GLU A 285 15.06 1.94 7.50
N GLY A 286 14.88 0.62 7.55
CA GLY A 286 14.24 -0.11 8.64
C GLY A 286 12.72 -0.23 8.50
N CYS A 287 12.17 -0.12 7.29
CA CYS A 287 10.75 -0.31 7.04
C CYS A 287 10.30 -1.75 7.34
N ASN A 288 9.04 -1.90 7.75
CA ASN A 288 8.34 -3.18 7.74
C ASN A 288 7.86 -3.45 6.31
N MET A 289 8.55 -4.34 5.61
CA MET A 289 8.30 -4.68 4.21
C MET A 289 7.13 -5.66 4.09
N ILE A 290 6.03 -5.25 3.44
CA ILE A 290 4.79 -6.03 3.32
C ILE A 290 4.49 -6.30 1.84
N PRO A 291 4.79 -7.50 1.32
CA PRO A 291 4.31 -7.90 -0.01
C PRO A 291 2.80 -8.08 0.02
N MET A 292 2.07 -7.46 -0.91
CA MET A 292 0.61 -7.52 -0.97
C MET A 292 0.10 -7.20 -2.38
N ALA A 293 -0.94 -7.90 -2.81
CA ALA A 293 -1.63 -7.58 -4.06
C ALA A 293 -2.22 -6.16 -4.02
N CYS A 294 -2.23 -5.47 -5.17
CA CYS A 294 -2.81 -4.13 -5.29
C CYS A 294 -4.31 -4.11 -4.99
N SER A 295 -5.02 -5.20 -5.34
CA SER A 295 -6.43 -5.44 -5.04
C SER A 295 -6.70 -5.49 -3.53
N ASP A 296 -5.92 -6.29 -2.81
CA ASP A 296 -5.97 -6.41 -1.36
C ASP A 296 -5.58 -5.11 -0.65
N HIS A 297 -4.53 -4.44 -1.12
CA HIS A 297 -4.13 -3.13 -0.60
C HIS A 297 -5.29 -2.13 -0.68
N ASP A 298 -5.96 -2.02 -1.83
CA ASP A 298 -7.05 -1.06 -2.00
C ASP A 298 -8.28 -1.44 -1.16
N SER A 299 -8.53 -2.73 -0.94
CA SER A 299 -9.55 -3.21 0.00
C SER A 299 -9.25 -2.76 1.44
N TYR A 300 -8.02 -2.97 1.92
CA TYR A 300 -7.62 -2.60 3.28
C TYR A 300 -7.52 -1.09 3.48
N SER A 301 -6.94 -0.36 2.53
CA SER A 301 -6.75 1.10 2.62
C SER A 301 -8.07 1.86 2.61
N ALA A 302 -9.12 1.34 1.96
CA ALA A 302 -10.45 1.92 2.03
C ALA A 302 -11.00 1.98 3.46
N ASN A 303 -10.86 0.87 4.22
CA ASN A 303 -11.34 0.75 5.60
C ASN A 303 -10.31 1.15 6.66
N SER A 304 -9.16 1.69 6.27
CA SER A 304 -8.14 2.21 7.19
C SER A 304 -7.76 3.65 6.83
N GLN A 305 -6.93 3.85 5.82
CA GLN A 305 -6.46 5.17 5.40
C GLN A 305 -7.63 6.10 4.98
N PHE A 306 -8.47 5.66 4.04
CA PHE A 306 -9.53 6.51 3.49
C PHE A 306 -10.55 6.91 4.56
N ILE A 307 -11.01 5.98 5.40
CA ILE A 307 -11.92 6.29 6.51
C ILE A 307 -11.29 7.25 7.53
N THR A 308 -10.00 7.10 7.84
CA THR A 308 -9.26 8.02 8.71
C THR A 308 -9.24 9.45 8.13
N HIS A 309 -8.95 9.60 6.84
CA HIS A 309 -9.03 10.92 6.18
C HIS A 309 -10.44 11.48 6.13
N LEU A 310 -11.44 10.65 5.80
CA LEU A 310 -12.83 11.07 5.72
C LEU A 310 -13.32 11.62 7.06
N VAL A 311 -13.09 10.88 8.15
CA VAL A 311 -13.46 11.30 9.51
C VAL A 311 -12.70 12.56 9.92
N GLY A 312 -11.37 12.60 9.74
CA GLY A 312 -10.57 13.78 10.08
C GLY A 312 -11.02 15.05 9.36
N ARG A 313 -11.42 14.95 8.08
CA ARG A 313 -11.96 16.07 7.30
C ARG A 313 -13.38 16.47 7.72
N ILE A 314 -14.27 15.52 8.00
CA ILE A 314 -15.62 15.82 8.53
C ILE A 314 -15.52 16.57 9.85
N LEU A 315 -14.68 16.11 10.77
CA LEU A 315 -14.47 16.73 12.08
C LEU A 315 -13.79 18.11 11.96
N GLY A 316 -12.91 18.28 10.98
CA GLY A 316 -12.35 19.59 10.61
C GLY A 316 -13.43 20.56 10.13
N ILE A 317 -14.33 20.13 9.23
CA ILE A 317 -15.45 20.94 8.74
C ILE A 317 -16.44 21.28 9.86
N GLN A 318 -16.67 20.36 10.79
CA GLN A 318 -17.49 20.61 11.98
C GLN A 318 -16.92 21.76 12.83
N GLY A 319 -15.62 22.04 12.74
CA GLY A 319 -14.98 23.15 13.42
C GLY A 319 -14.62 22.85 14.87
N LEU A 320 -14.25 21.61 15.18
CA LEU A 320 -13.77 21.23 16.51
C LEU A 320 -12.50 22.02 16.88
N LYS A 321 -12.43 22.46 18.15
CA LYS A 321 -11.32 23.26 18.69
C LYS A 321 -10.90 22.75 20.05
N ALA A 322 -9.63 22.96 20.40
CA ALA A 322 -9.10 22.67 21.72
C ALA A 322 -9.89 23.42 22.82
N THR A 323 -10.01 22.78 23.98
CA THR A 323 -10.70 23.31 25.16
C THR A 323 -9.85 23.15 26.42
N PRO A 324 -10.13 23.91 27.49
CA PRO A 324 -9.40 23.75 28.77
C PRO A 324 -9.61 22.39 29.46
N ILE A 325 -10.56 21.56 28.99
CA ILE A 325 -10.94 20.28 29.59
C ILE A 325 -10.75 19.11 28.61
N ASP A 326 -9.86 19.27 27.64
CA ASP A 326 -9.59 18.24 26.64
C ASP A 326 -9.15 16.92 27.28
N THR A 327 -9.86 15.84 26.94
CA THR A 327 -9.42 14.49 27.28
C THR A 327 -8.28 14.06 26.36
N THR A 328 -7.47 13.09 26.78
CA THR A 328 -6.43 12.49 25.92
C THR A 328 -7.01 11.95 24.60
N GLY A 329 -8.24 11.42 24.64
CA GLY A 329 -8.95 10.96 23.44
C GLY A 329 -9.26 12.11 22.48
N PHE A 330 -9.74 13.25 23.00
CA PHE A 330 -10.02 14.42 22.17
C PHE A 330 -8.75 15.05 21.59
N GLN A 331 -7.64 15.04 22.34
CA GLN A 331 -6.34 15.46 21.80
C GLN A 331 -5.89 14.60 20.60
N SER A 332 -6.17 13.30 20.61
CA SER A 332 -5.92 12.43 19.45
C SER A 332 -6.82 12.79 18.26
N VAL A 333 -8.07 13.19 18.51
CA VAL A 333 -8.98 13.68 17.45
C VAL A 333 -8.46 14.98 16.84
N LEU A 334 -8.01 15.93 17.65
CA LEU A 334 -7.43 17.18 17.13
C LEU A 334 -6.16 16.92 16.30
N ARG A 335 -5.29 16.00 16.74
CA ARG A 335 -4.14 15.55 15.94
C ARG A 335 -4.57 14.92 14.62
N LEU A 336 -5.61 14.07 14.63
CA LEU A 336 -6.15 13.46 13.41
C LEU A 336 -6.64 14.52 12.42
N ILE A 337 -7.36 15.55 12.90
CA ILE A 337 -7.80 16.68 12.07
C ILE A 337 -6.59 17.38 11.47
N GLU A 338 -5.58 17.72 12.29
CA GLU A 338 -4.37 18.39 11.84
C GLU A 338 -3.64 17.60 10.74
N THR A 339 -3.37 16.31 10.98
CA THR A 339 -2.62 15.47 10.02
C THR A 339 -3.39 15.28 8.72
N THR A 340 -4.70 15.02 8.78
CA THR A 340 -5.51 14.74 7.57
C THR A 340 -5.83 15.99 6.74
N ASN A 341 -5.80 17.18 7.35
CA ASN A 341 -5.99 18.46 6.66
C ASN A 341 -4.68 19.10 6.19
N ALA A 342 -3.51 18.62 6.66
CA ALA A 342 -2.22 19.00 6.11
C ALA A 342 -2.03 18.50 4.66
N ASP A 343 -2.68 17.39 4.31
CA ASP A 343 -2.69 16.84 2.96
C ASP A 343 -3.64 17.57 2.02
N SER A 344 -3.25 17.63 0.73
CA SER A 344 -4.05 18.29 -0.31
C SER A 344 -5.42 17.62 -0.47
N PHE A 345 -6.41 18.42 -0.89
CA PHE A 345 -7.72 17.88 -1.21
C PHE A 345 -7.66 16.93 -2.41
N ASP A 346 -6.77 17.18 -3.38
CA ASP A 346 -6.55 16.29 -4.53
C ASP A 346 -6.11 14.89 -4.12
N LEU A 347 -5.26 14.76 -3.08
CA LEU A 347 -4.89 13.45 -2.53
C LEU A 347 -6.13 12.73 -2.00
N PHE A 348 -6.91 13.41 -1.16
CA PHE A 348 -8.12 12.83 -0.58
C PHE A 348 -9.17 12.46 -1.64
N TYR A 349 -9.37 13.34 -2.63
CA TYR A 349 -10.23 13.05 -3.77
C TYR A 349 -9.73 11.83 -4.55
N GLY A 350 -8.41 11.70 -4.71
CA GLY A 350 -7.79 10.52 -5.32
C GLY A 350 -8.10 9.22 -4.57
N LEU A 351 -7.97 9.22 -3.23
CA LEU A 351 -8.33 8.07 -2.38
C LEU A 351 -9.80 7.66 -2.57
N TYR A 352 -10.70 8.62 -2.73
CA TYR A 352 -12.11 8.35 -2.99
C TYR A 352 -12.35 7.84 -4.41
N LYS A 353 -11.86 8.58 -5.41
CA LYS A 353 -12.22 8.40 -6.82
C LYS A 353 -11.65 7.13 -7.42
N TYR A 354 -10.43 6.76 -7.02
CA TYR A 354 -9.65 5.71 -7.65
C TYR A 354 -9.51 4.43 -6.82
N ASN A 355 -10.18 4.37 -5.67
CA ASN A 355 -10.39 3.13 -4.92
C ASN A 355 -11.88 2.77 -4.97
N ARG A 356 -12.21 1.67 -5.67
CA ARG A 356 -13.60 1.24 -5.86
C ARG A 356 -14.35 0.93 -4.55
N ASN A 357 -13.61 0.62 -3.49
CA ASN A 357 -14.17 0.26 -2.18
C ASN A 357 -14.58 1.49 -1.34
N SER A 358 -14.18 2.70 -1.74
CA SER A 358 -14.43 3.94 -0.99
C SER A 358 -15.93 4.26 -0.87
N GLY A 359 -16.72 4.03 -1.92
CA GLY A 359 -18.17 4.26 -1.89
C GLY A 359 -18.90 3.37 -0.88
N TYR A 360 -18.54 2.08 -0.84
CA TYR A 360 -19.07 1.13 0.15
C TYR A 360 -18.69 1.53 1.58
N THR A 361 -17.45 1.98 1.78
CA THR A 361 -16.96 2.47 3.09
C THR A 361 -17.77 3.67 3.59
N ILE A 362 -18.07 4.65 2.72
CA ILE A 362 -18.94 5.79 3.08
C ILE A 362 -20.32 5.31 3.51
N GLY A 363 -20.93 4.41 2.74
CA GLY A 363 -22.26 3.88 3.04
C GLY A 363 -22.31 3.19 4.40
N ARG A 364 -21.30 2.36 4.71
CA ARG A 364 -21.17 1.71 6.03
C ARG A 364 -20.97 2.70 7.16
N LEU A 365 -20.13 3.72 6.99
CA LEU A 365 -19.90 4.73 8.02
C LEU A 365 -21.18 5.52 8.32
N ARG A 366 -21.96 5.87 7.29
CA ARG A 366 -23.26 6.54 7.46
C ARG A 366 -24.25 5.65 8.21
N GLY A 367 -24.41 4.39 7.79
CA GLY A 367 -25.29 3.44 8.48
C GLY A 367 -24.89 3.25 9.96
N ALA A 368 -23.58 3.14 10.25
CA ALA A 368 -23.10 3.04 11.62
C ALA A 368 -23.39 4.30 12.46
N LEU A 369 -23.30 5.49 11.87
CA LEU A 369 -23.69 6.73 12.53
C LEU A 369 -25.19 6.74 12.85
N ASP A 370 -26.03 6.36 11.89
CA ASP A 370 -27.48 6.30 12.05
C ASP A 370 -27.88 5.28 13.12
N ASP A 371 -27.25 4.10 13.15
CA ASP A 371 -27.49 3.06 14.15
C ASP A 371 -27.15 3.55 15.57
N VAL A 372 -26.02 4.23 15.74
CA VAL A 372 -25.61 4.80 17.04
C VAL A 372 -26.57 5.91 17.49
N VAL A 373 -26.94 6.82 16.59
CA VAL A 373 -27.90 7.88 16.88
C VAL A 373 -29.28 7.30 17.21
N GLY A 374 -29.71 6.29 16.47
CA GLY A 374 -30.96 5.56 16.71
C GLY A 374 -31.00 4.94 18.11
N ALA A 375 -29.91 4.30 18.54
CA ALA A 375 -29.81 3.73 19.88
C ALA A 375 -29.90 4.78 21.00
N LEU A 376 -29.34 5.98 20.78
CA LEU A 376 -29.46 7.11 21.73
C LEU A 376 -30.91 7.60 21.83
N LEU A 377 -31.55 7.86 20.69
CA LEU A 377 -32.93 8.35 20.65
C LEU A 377 -33.93 7.35 21.23
N GLN A 378 -33.73 6.06 20.98
CA GLN A 378 -34.54 4.99 21.56
C GLN A 378 -34.47 5.00 23.09
N ARG A 379 -33.28 5.22 23.66
CA ARG A 379 -33.08 5.29 25.11
C ARG A 379 -33.71 6.53 25.74
N ASP A 380 -33.77 7.64 25.01
CA ASP A 380 -34.44 8.88 25.42
C ASP A 380 -35.97 8.85 25.23
N GLY A 381 -36.53 7.72 24.78
CA GLY A 381 -37.97 7.57 24.55
C GLY A 381 -38.49 8.34 23.33
N VAL A 382 -37.61 8.85 22.48
CA VAL A 382 -37.96 9.50 21.20
C VAL A 382 -38.20 8.40 20.17
N VAL A 383 -39.38 7.78 20.23
CA VAL A 383 -39.80 6.80 19.22
C VAL A 383 -40.42 7.54 18.04
N GLY A 384 -39.73 7.56 16.90
CA GLY A 384 -40.29 7.90 15.60
C GLY A 384 -39.81 9.19 14.96
N VAL A 385 -38.61 9.17 14.36
CA VAL A 385 -38.28 10.06 13.22
C VAL A 385 -37.38 9.36 12.18
N PHE A 386 -36.64 8.30 12.55
CA PHE A 386 -35.78 7.55 11.63
C PHE A 386 -36.19 6.07 11.54
N ASP A 387 -37.43 5.78 11.12
CA ASP A 387 -37.76 4.44 10.64
C ASP A 387 -37.47 4.39 9.14
N GLY A 388 -36.18 4.25 8.83
CA GLY A 388 -35.67 4.09 7.47
C GLY A 388 -35.77 2.63 7.04
N GLY A 389 -36.82 2.29 6.31
CA GLY A 389 -36.80 1.19 5.35
C GLY A 389 -36.97 -0.21 5.92
N ASN A 390 -38.23 -0.62 6.02
CA ASN A 390 -38.75 -1.98 5.80
C ASN A 390 -37.69 -3.02 5.35
N ARG A 391 -37.05 -3.71 6.30
CA ARG A 391 -36.39 -5.00 6.03
C ARG A 391 -37.49 -6.04 5.89
N LYS A 392 -37.94 -6.27 4.66
CA LYS A 392 -38.51 -7.58 4.32
C LYS A 392 -37.36 -8.59 4.36
N SER A 393 -37.49 -9.55 5.25
CA SER A 393 -36.74 -10.80 5.23
C SER A 393 -37.02 -11.52 3.92
N ASP A 394 -35.99 -11.69 3.09
CA ASP A 394 -35.98 -12.71 2.03
C ASP A 394 -35.78 -14.07 2.71
N ASP A 395 -36.86 -14.59 3.27
CA ASP A 395 -37.05 -16.00 3.62
C ASP A 395 -38.52 -16.28 3.28
N ASP A 396 -38.83 -16.36 1.98
CA ASP A 396 -39.96 -17.10 1.40
C ASP A 396 -40.09 -16.78 -0.10
N ALA A 397 -39.29 -17.45 -0.93
CA ALA A 397 -39.66 -17.75 -2.32
C ALA A 397 -38.94 -19.03 -2.79
N LYS A 398 -39.77 -20.04 -3.07
CA LYS A 398 -39.44 -21.29 -3.74
C LYS A 398 -38.92 -21.09 -5.16
#